data_AF-A0A971RNC2-F1
#
_entry.id   AF-A0A971RNC2-F1
#
_cell.length_a   1.000
_cell.length_b   1.000
_cell.length_c   1.000
_cell.angle_alpha   90.00
_cell.angle_beta   90.00
_cell.angle_gamma   90.00
#
_symmetry.space_group_name_H-M   'P 1'
#
loop_
_entity.id
_entity.type
_entity.pdbx_description
1 polymer ?
#
loop_
_entity_poly.entity_id
_entity_poly.type
_entity_poly.pdbx_seq_one_letter_code
_entity_poly.pdbx_strand_id
1 'polypeptide(L)'
;AGICYASRLNAAAISGGTGMEMDVIASAIIGGTSTLGGEGTIIGAIIGALVMASLDNGMSLYGLGSFEQYLVKGTVLLLAVWVDIATRKKG
;
A
#
# COMPACT_ATOMS: atom_id res chain seq x y z
N ALA A 1 -16.13 16.98 25.70
CA ALA A 1 -15.56 17.50 24.44
C ALA A 1 -14.61 16.51 23.75
N GLY A 2 -13.72 15.78 24.46
CA GLY A 2 -12.79 14.82 23.83
C GLY A 2 -13.45 13.58 23.19
N ILE A 3 -14.55 13.07 23.75
CA ILE A 3 -15.22 11.87 23.25
C ILE A 3 -15.93 12.13 21.91
N CYS A 4 -16.50 13.32 21.71
CA CYS A 4 -17.11 13.70 20.43
C CYS A 4 -16.07 13.95 19.31
N TYR A 5 -14.83 14.33 19.66
CA TYR A 5 -13.73 14.41 18.70
C TYR A 5 -13.16 13.02 18.37
N ALA A 6 -13.07 12.13 19.37
CA ALA A 6 -12.69 10.74 19.20
C ALA A 6 -13.70 9.94 18.37
N SER A 7 -15.01 10.22 18.49
CA SER A 7 -16.03 9.63 17.64
C SER A 7 -15.97 10.14 16.20
N ARG A 8 -15.60 11.41 15.97
CA ARG A 8 -15.30 11.92 14.63
C ARG A 8 -14.00 11.35 14.07
N LEU A 9 -13.02 10.97 14.90
CA LEU A 9 -11.81 10.25 14.49
C LEU A 9 -12.09 8.77 14.17
N ASN A 10 -12.98 8.11 14.92
CA ASN A 10 -13.41 6.73 14.63
C ASN A 10 -14.44 6.65 13.48
N ALA A 11 -15.20 7.73 13.25
CA ALA A 11 -16.15 7.87 12.15
C ALA A 11 -15.57 8.61 10.93
N ALA A 12 -14.34 9.12 11.01
CA ALA A 12 -13.57 9.57 9.86
C ALA A 12 -13.09 8.34 9.07
N ALA A 13 -14.04 7.72 8.39
CA ALA A 13 -13.85 6.81 7.28
C ALA A 13 -12.96 5.59 7.56
N ILE A 14 -13.46 4.61 8.33
CA ILE A 14 -13.01 3.21 8.19
C ILE A 14 -13.08 2.79 6.70
N SER A 15 -14.08 3.33 5.97
CA SER A 15 -14.23 3.16 4.51
C SER A 15 -13.09 3.77 3.67
N GLY A 16 -12.41 4.82 4.16
CA GLY A 16 -11.21 5.39 3.52
C GLY A 16 -9.93 4.65 3.92
N GLY A 17 -9.94 3.96 5.07
CA GLY A 17 -8.87 3.05 5.49
C GLY A 17 -8.86 1.74 4.70
N THR A 18 -10.05 1.21 4.34
CA THR A 18 -10.22 0.02 3.51
C THR A 18 -9.73 0.28 2.08
N GLY A 19 -8.45 -0.01 1.85
CA GLY A 19 -7.73 0.26 0.60
C GLY A 19 -6.37 0.93 0.86
N MET A 20 -6.31 1.87 1.79
CA MET A 20 -5.03 2.45 2.24
C MET A 20 -4.14 1.41 2.91
N GLU A 21 -4.71 0.46 3.65
CA GLU A 21 -3.93 -0.65 4.25
C GLU A 21 -3.20 -1.47 3.16
N MET A 22 -3.87 -1.72 2.03
CA MET A 22 -3.30 -2.46 0.91
C MET A 22 -2.16 -1.66 0.25
N ASP A 23 -2.35 -0.36 0.04
CA ASP A 23 -1.34 0.51 -0.55
C ASP A 23 -0.13 0.69 0.37
N VAL A 24 -0.34 0.76 1.69
CA VAL A 24 0.72 0.82 2.71
C VAL A 24 1.53 -0.48 2.75
N ILE A 25 0.87 -1.64 2.73
CA ILE A 25 1.56 -2.94 2.70
C ILE A 25 2.33 -3.10 1.38
N ALA A 26 1.72 -2.74 0.26
CA ALA A 26 2.35 -2.88 -1.04
C ALA A 26 3.56 -1.94 -1.22
N SER A 27 3.43 -0.68 -0.80
CA SER A 27 4.55 0.28 -0.82
C SER A 27 5.71 -0.17 0.06
N ALA A 28 5.44 -0.76 1.23
CA ALA A 28 6.48 -1.33 2.09
C ALA A 28 7.20 -2.51 1.41
N ILE A 29 6.48 -3.40 0.73
CA ILE A 29 7.04 -4.56 0.02
C ILE A 29 7.84 -4.12 -1.21
N ILE A 30 7.26 -3.26 -2.06
CA ILE A 30 7.92 -2.71 -3.26
C ILE A 30 9.18 -1.93 -2.86
N GLY A 31 9.13 -1.22 -1.74
CA GLY A 31 10.25 -0.47 -1.18
C GLY A 31 11.35 -1.34 -0.54
N GLY A 32 11.19 -2.66 -0.50
CA GLY A 32 12.16 -3.58 0.09
C GLY A 32 12.24 -3.50 1.62
N THR A 33 11.19 -3.00 2.27
CA THR A 33 11.07 -2.99 3.73
C THR A 33 10.57 -4.36 4.20
N SER A 34 11.33 -5.06 5.05
CA SER A 34 11.00 -6.41 5.48
C SER A 34 9.61 -6.48 6.12
N THR A 35 8.75 -7.27 5.47
CA THR A 35 7.43 -7.71 5.96
C THR A 35 7.49 -8.56 7.22
N LEU A 36 8.65 -9.12 7.56
CA LEU A 36 8.89 -9.99 8.72
C LEU A 36 9.67 -9.27 9.85
N GLY A 37 10.07 -8.01 9.63
CA GLY A 37 10.95 -7.24 10.51
C GLY A 37 12.42 -7.68 10.41
N GLY A 38 13.35 -6.73 10.49
CA GLY A 38 14.80 -7.00 10.55
C GLY A 38 15.66 -6.23 9.53
N GLU A 39 15.22 -6.08 8.28
CA GLU A 39 16.00 -5.44 7.21
C GLU A 39 15.12 -4.62 6.26
N GLY A 40 15.44 -3.34 6.05
CA GLY A 40 14.67 -2.43 5.20
C GLY A 40 15.09 -0.98 5.41
N THR A 41 15.02 -0.15 4.37
CA THR A 41 15.41 1.27 4.47
C THR A 41 14.20 2.18 4.35
N ILE A 42 14.20 3.28 5.11
CA ILE A 42 13.16 4.33 5.04
C ILE A 42 13.09 4.90 3.61
N ILE A 43 14.25 5.07 2.97
CA ILE A 43 14.34 5.59 1.60
C ILE A 43 13.66 4.64 0.61
N GLY A 44 13.85 3.33 0.76
CA GLY A 44 13.16 2.32 -0.06
C GLY A 44 11.64 2.40 0.09
N ALA A 45 11.12 2.52 1.32
CA ALA A 45 9.68 2.68 1.56
C ALA A 45 9.09 3.95 0.93
N ILE A 46 9.83 5.07 0.96
CA ILE A 46 9.40 6.31 0.30
C ILE A 46 9.31 6.12 -1.23
N ILE A 47 10.28 5.43 -1.83
CA ILE A 47 10.25 5.11 -3.27
C ILE A 47 9.06 4.18 -3.58
N GLY A 48 8.82 3.15 -2.76
CA GLY A 48 7.67 2.26 -2.92
C GLY A 48 6.32 2.99 -2.77
N ALA A 49 6.23 3.95 -1.84
CA ALA A 49 5.06 4.79 -1.67
C ALA A 49 4.83 5.73 -2.87
N LEU A 50 5.91 6.28 -3.44
CA LEU A 50 5.83 7.09 -4.66
C LEU A 50 5.31 6.28 -5.85
N VAL A 51 5.75 5.02 -5.98
CA VAL A 51 5.26 4.12 -7.04
C VAL A 51 3.78 3.83 -6.87
N MET A 52 3.33 3.47 -5.66
CA MET A 52 1.91 3.21 -5.41
C MET A 52 1.04 4.46 -5.58
N ALA A 53 1.50 5.63 -5.11
CA ALA A 53 0.80 6.88 -5.34
C ALA A 53 0.70 7.23 -6.84
N SER A 54 1.76 6.96 -7.61
CA SER A 54 1.75 7.20 -9.07
C SER A 54 0.78 6.26 -9.79
N LEU A 55 0.70 4.99 -9.38
CA LEU A 55 -0.28 4.02 -9.89
C LEU A 55 -1.70 4.47 -9.57
N ASP A 56 -1.96 4.91 -8.34
CA ASP A 56 -3.28 5.38 -7.92
C ASP A 56 -3.75 6.59 -8.73
N ASN A 57 -2.86 7.56 -8.94
CA ASN A 57 -3.12 8.70 -9.82
C ASN A 57 -3.32 8.27 -11.28
N GLY A 58 -2.53 7.30 -11.78
CA GLY A 58 -2.67 6.77 -13.14
C GLY A 58 -4.01 6.08 -13.37
N MET A 59 -4.47 5.26 -12.42
CA MET A 59 -5.76 4.59 -12.48
C MET A 59 -6.93 5.57 -12.35
N SER A 60 -6.78 6.60 -11.51
CA SER A 60 -7.74 7.68 -11.37
C SER A 60 -7.92 8.46 -12.68
N LEU A 61 -6.81 8.80 -13.36
CA LEU A 61 -6.83 9.46 -14.67
C LEU A 61 -7.42 8.59 -15.78
N TYR A 62 -7.22 7.27 -15.71
CA TYR A 62 -7.83 6.33 -16.64
C TYR A 62 -9.34 6.11 -16.37
N GLY A 63 -9.87 6.65 -15.28
CA GLY A 63 -11.28 6.54 -14.91
C GLY A 63 -11.69 5.15 -14.43
N LEU A 64 -10.74 4.33 -13.94
CA LEU A 64 -11.03 2.98 -13.44
C LEU A 64 -11.89 3.06 -12.17
N GLY A 65 -12.93 2.23 -12.10
CA GLY A 65 -13.77 2.10 -10.92
C GLY A 65 -13.05 1.45 -9.74
N SER A 66 -13.59 1.59 -8.53
CA SER A 66 -12.97 1.07 -7.30
C SER A 66 -12.69 -0.43 -7.34
N PHE A 67 -13.53 -1.21 -8.03
CA PHE A 67 -13.33 -2.65 -8.18
C PHE A 67 -12.12 -2.99 -9.06
N GLU A 68 -11.96 -2.28 -10.18
CA GLU A 68 -10.85 -2.47 -11.11
C GLU A 68 -9.53 -2.01 -10.48
N GLN A 69 -9.55 -0.92 -9.72
CA GLN A 69 -8.39 -0.47 -8.94
C GLN A 69 -7.96 -1.52 -7.91
N TYR A 70 -8.91 -2.14 -7.21
CA TYR A 70 -8.61 -3.18 -6.21
C TYR A 70 -8.00 -4.43 -6.86
N LEU A 71 -8.50 -4.81 -8.04
CA LEU A 71 -7.96 -5.93 -8.82
C LEU A 71 -6.53 -5.64 -9.28
N VAL A 72 -6.27 -4.45 -9.82
CA VAL A 72 -4.93 -4.03 -10.26
C VAL A 72 -3.97 -3.97 -9.08
N LYS A 73 -4.33 -3.28 -7.99
CA LYS A 73 -3.51 -3.21 -6.77
C LYS A 73 -3.20 -4.59 -6.19
N GLY A 74 -4.17 -5.51 -6.19
CA GLY A 74 -3.98 -6.90 -5.79
C GLY A 74 -3.00 -7.68 -6.66
N THR A 75 -3.09 -7.53 -7.98
CA THR A 75 -2.14 -8.17 -8.91
C THR A 75 -0.73 -7.62 -8.74
N VAL A 76 -0.57 -6.30 -8.58
CA VAL A 76 0.73 -5.65 -8.35
C VAL A 76 1.34 -6.13 -7.03
N LEU A 77 0.55 -6.21 -5.96
CA LEU A 77 1.01 -6.70 -4.66
C LEU A 77 1.45 -8.17 -4.73
N LEU A 78 0.69 -9.03 -5.41
CA LEU A 78 1.07 -10.44 -5.61
C LEU A 78 2.41 -10.58 -6.36
N LEU A 79 2.60 -9.79 -7.42
CA LEU A 79 3.86 -9.78 -8.17
C LEU A 79 5.02 -9.25 -7.30
N ALA A 80 4.78 -8.18 -6.53
CA ALA A 80 5.78 -7.60 -5.64
C ALA A 80 6.23 -8.62 -4.58
N VAL A 81 5.30 -9.33 -3.95
CA VAL A 81 5.59 -10.40 -2.97
C VAL A 81 6.33 -11.56 -3.62
N TRP A 82 5.92 -11.97 -4.82
CA TRP A 82 6.58 -13.06 -5.54
C TRP A 82 8.05 -12.73 -5.85
N VAL A 83 8.31 -11.49 -6.28
CA VAL A 83 9.68 -10.98 -6.50
C VAL A 83 10.45 -10.85 -5.18
N ASP A 84 9.84 -10.34 -4.11
CA ASP A 84 10.48 -10.26 -2.79
C ASP A 84 10.94 -11.64 -2.31
N ILE A 85 10.07 -12.66 -2.39
CA ILE A 85 10.38 -14.05 -2.01
C ILE A 85 11.48 -14.64 -2.92
N ALA A 86 11.39 -14.42 -4.23
CA ALA A 86 12.38 -14.93 -5.18
C ALA A 86 13.76 -14.30 -4.97
N THR A 87 13.82 -13.02 -4.58
CA THR A 87 15.06 -12.28 -4.35
C THR A 87 15.73 -12.69 -3.03
N ARG A 88 14.94 -12.94 -1.97
CA ARG A 88 15.44 -13.44 -0.68
C ARG A 88 16.12 -14.81 -0.78
N LYS A 89 15.74 -15.65 -1.75
CA LYS A 89 16.34 -16.98 -1.93
C LYS A 89 17.78 -16.95 -2.48
N LYS A 90 18.27 -15.77 -2.89
CA LYS A 90 19.64 -15.57 -3.40
C LYS A 90 20.56 -14.84 -2.40
N GLY A 91 20.04 -14.40 -1.25
CA GLY A 91 20.81 -13.82 -0.14
C GLY A 91 21.26 -14.87 0.86
#